data_AF-E0RX00-F1
#
_entry.id   AF-E0RX00-F1
#
_cell.length_a   1.000
_cell.length_b   1.000
_cell.length_c   1.000
_cell.angle_alpha   90.00
_cell.angle_beta   90.00
_cell.angle_gamma   90.00
#
_symmetry.space_group_name_H-M   'P 1'
#
loop_
_entity.id
_entity.type
_entity.pdbx_description
1 polymer ?
#
loop_
_entity_poly.entity_id
_entity_poly.type
_entity_poly.pdbx_seq_one_letter_code
_entity_poly.pdbx_strand_id
1 'polypeptide(L)'
;MHFVKGTPVMTLFINNFNSYIDHMKIKQIYLSKLCGIEKNKLSRILNGLQDETGADMERLADAVGKRVDYFLTESFELPPLDEASQGKIAFYAGNPSKKQEIMANDLVEMIENIDQVLSAKKRFENIGRI
;
A
#
# COMPACT_ATOMS: atom_id res chain seq x y z
N MET A 1 0.77 -17.85 35.58
CA MET A 1 0.19 -16.54 35.22
C MET A 1 0.39 -16.38 33.71
N HIS A 2 -0.60 -16.77 32.91
CA HIS A 2 -0.52 -16.66 31.46
C HIS A 2 -0.92 -15.24 31.07
N PHE A 3 0.02 -14.45 30.56
CA PHE A 3 -0.29 -13.19 29.90
C PHE A 3 -1.09 -13.51 28.65
N VAL A 4 -2.41 -13.31 28.70
CA VAL A 4 -3.23 -13.26 27.49
C VAL A 4 -2.75 -12.03 26.72
N LYS A 5 -2.07 -12.24 25.60
CA LYS A 5 -1.78 -11.17 24.64
C LYS A 5 -3.12 -10.55 24.28
N GLY A 6 -3.34 -9.29 24.69
CA GLY A 6 -4.51 -8.53 24.32
C GLY A 6 -4.68 -8.57 22.81
N THR A 7 -5.89 -8.83 22.34
CA THR A 7 -6.23 -8.80 20.91
C THR A 7 -5.78 -7.45 20.36
N PRO A 8 -5.06 -7.39 19.22
CA PRO A 8 -4.65 -6.11 18.64
C PRO A 8 -5.89 -5.25 18.40
N VAL A 9 -5.97 -4.10 19.05
CA VAL A 9 -7.07 -3.15 18.84
C VAL A 9 -6.61 -2.17 17.77
N MET A 10 -7.12 -2.32 16.55
CA MET A 10 -6.87 -1.34 15.50
C MET A 10 -7.71 -0.08 15.75
N THR A 11 -7.09 1.08 15.53
CA THR A 11 -7.79 2.36 15.60
C THR A 11 -8.81 2.50 14.46
N LEU A 12 -9.76 3.44 14.60
CA LEU A 12 -10.71 3.76 13.52
C LEU A 12 -9.97 4.10 12.22
N PHE A 13 -8.91 4.90 12.32
CA PHE A 13 -8.08 5.29 11.19
C PHE A 13 -7.50 4.06 10.47
N ILE A 14 -6.85 3.16 11.21
CA ILE A 14 -6.20 1.98 10.62
C ILE A 14 -7.22 1.01 10.05
N ASN A 15 -8.38 0.83 10.69
CA ASN A 15 -9.47 0.01 10.14
C ASN A 15 -9.94 0.55 8.78
N ASN A 16 -10.29 1.83 8.72
CA ASN A 16 -10.77 2.47 7.48
C ASN A 16 -9.68 2.49 6.39
N PHE A 17 -8.44 2.77 6.77
CA PHE A 17 -7.30 2.76 5.87
C PHE A 17 -7.04 1.35 5.29
N ASN A 18 -7.08 0.31 6.13
CA ASN A 18 -6.92 -1.08 5.70
C ASN A 18 -8.04 -1.49 4.73
N SER A 19 -9.29 -1.14 5.02
CA SER A 19 -10.41 -1.38 4.11
C SER A 19 -10.20 -0.68 2.76
N TYR A 20 -9.70 0.56 2.77
CA TYR A 20 -9.41 1.31 1.55
C TYR A 20 -8.32 0.65 0.70
N ILE A 21 -7.18 0.31 1.30
CA ILE A 21 -6.06 -0.25 0.53
C ILE A 21 -6.38 -1.67 0.01
N ASP A 22 -7.17 -2.46 0.72
CA ASP A 22 -7.63 -3.76 0.21
C ASP A 22 -8.64 -3.59 -0.93
N HIS A 23 -9.58 -2.65 -0.78
CA HIS A 23 -10.55 -2.31 -1.83
C HIS A 23 -9.86 -1.82 -3.11
N MET A 24 -8.87 -0.93 -2.96
CA MET A 24 -8.07 -0.38 -4.05
C MET A 24 -6.93 -1.31 -4.52
N LYS A 25 -6.78 -2.49 -3.90
CA LYS A 25 -5.72 -3.49 -4.19
C LYS A 25 -4.28 -2.94 -4.13
N ILE A 26 -4.04 -1.99 -3.22
CA ILE A 26 -2.73 -1.39 -2.98
C ILE A 26 -1.89 -2.34 -2.12
N LYS A 27 -0.78 -2.84 -2.67
CA LYS A 27 0.15 -3.70 -1.91
C LYS A 27 0.97 -2.86 -0.92
N GLN A 28 1.12 -3.37 0.30
CA GLN A 28 1.89 -2.74 1.38
C GLN A 28 3.34 -2.40 1.00
N ILE A 29 3.99 -3.19 0.13
CA ILE A 29 5.36 -2.92 -0.34
C ILE A 29 5.46 -1.61 -1.14
N TYR A 30 4.41 -1.24 -1.87
CA TYR A 30 4.35 0.05 -2.57
C TYR A 30 4.06 1.17 -1.58
N LEU A 31 3.13 0.93 -0.65
CA LEU A 31 2.79 1.91 0.37
C LEU A 31 3.99 2.34 1.20
N SER A 32 4.86 1.41 1.64
CA SER A 32 6.09 1.76 2.37
C SER A 32 7.02 2.70 1.61
N LYS A 33 7.04 2.59 0.27
CA LYS A 33 7.86 3.47 -0.58
C LYS A 33 7.20 4.85 -0.73
N LEU A 34 5.88 4.90 -0.86
CA LEU A 34 5.11 6.13 -1.04
C LEU A 34 5.08 6.99 0.22
N CYS A 35 4.79 6.39 1.39
CA CYS A 35 4.67 7.12 2.64
C CYS A 35 6.01 7.34 3.37
N GLY A 36 7.11 6.75 2.87
CA GLY A 36 8.43 6.82 3.49
C GLY A 36 8.51 6.16 4.87
N ILE A 37 7.57 5.25 5.20
CA ILE A 37 7.58 4.47 6.44
C ILE A 37 8.29 3.14 6.19
N GLU A 38 9.28 2.82 7.03
CA GLU A 38 10.02 1.56 6.97
C GLU A 38 9.06 0.36 7.03
N LYS A 39 9.32 -0.66 6.21
CA LYS A 39 8.41 -1.79 5.97
C LYS A 39 7.96 -2.51 7.26
N ASN A 40 8.88 -2.77 8.20
CA ASN A 40 8.55 -3.45 9.44
C ASN A 40 7.76 -2.55 10.40
N LYS A 41 8.07 -1.24 10.43
CA LYS A 41 7.23 -0.26 11.16
C LYS A 41 5.82 -0.22 10.58
N LEU A 42 5.70 -0.07 9.26
CA LEU A 42 4.40 -0.04 8.56
C LEU A 42 3.60 -1.32 8.82
N SER A 43 4.26 -2.49 8.75
CA SER A 43 3.60 -3.76 9.04
C SER A 43 3.04 -3.82 10.45
N ARG A 44 3.80 -3.36 11.46
CA ARG A 44 3.32 -3.36 12.83
C ARG A 44 2.13 -2.42 13.02
N ILE A 45 2.15 -1.25 12.38
CA ILE A 45 1.03 -0.29 12.39
C ILE A 45 -0.23 -0.91 11.77
N LEU A 46 -0.15 -1.40 10.54
CA LEU A 46 -1.32 -1.93 9.82
C LEU A 46 -1.92 -3.19 10.47
N ASN A 47 -1.15 -3.88 11.31
CA ASN A 47 -1.60 -5.06 12.07
C ASN A 47 -2.00 -4.74 13.52
N GLY A 48 -2.02 -3.46 13.93
CA GLY A 48 -2.36 -3.05 15.30
C GLY A 48 -1.34 -3.51 16.37
N LEU A 49 -0.12 -3.86 15.96
CA LEU A 49 0.98 -4.23 16.86
C LEU A 49 1.75 -3.01 17.38
N GLN A 50 1.54 -1.85 16.76
CA GLN A 50 2.11 -0.57 17.16
C GLN A 50 1.08 0.51 16.82
N ASP A 51 0.79 1.40 17.77
CA ASP A 51 -0.06 2.55 17.52
C ASP A 51 0.59 3.51 16.52
N GLU A 52 -0.22 4.03 15.61
CA GLU A 52 0.19 5.07 14.68
C GLU A 52 0.26 6.44 15.37
N THR A 53 1.27 7.23 15.01
CA THR A 53 1.34 8.64 15.41
C THR A 53 0.56 9.52 14.44
N GLY A 54 0.24 10.77 14.81
CA GLY A 54 -0.38 11.72 13.87
C GLY A 54 0.44 11.90 12.58
N ALA A 55 1.78 11.91 12.68
CA ALA A 55 2.66 11.97 11.51
C ALA A 55 2.59 10.69 10.65
N ASP A 56 2.37 9.53 11.26
CA ASP A 56 2.13 8.29 10.51
C ASP A 56 0.79 8.37 9.77
N MET A 57 -0.27 8.88 10.41
CA MET A 57 -1.57 9.09 9.77
C MET A 57 -1.47 10.05 8.57
N GLU A 58 -0.79 11.17 8.72
CA GLU A 58 -0.57 12.14 7.64
C GLU A 58 0.14 11.50 6.45
N ARG A 59 1.26 10.80 6.70
CA ARG A 59 2.02 10.11 5.64
C ARG A 59 1.20 9.02 4.94
N LEU A 60 0.39 8.27 5.69
CA LEU A 60 -0.45 7.21 5.13
C LEU A 60 -1.56 7.79 4.26
N ALA A 61 -2.25 8.84 4.75
CA ALA A 61 -3.32 9.48 4.02
C ALA A 61 -2.81 10.18 2.75
N ASP A 62 -1.69 10.91 2.85
CA ASP A 62 -1.06 11.59 1.72
C ASP A 62 -0.59 10.61 0.63
N ALA A 63 -0.03 9.46 1.03
CA ALA A 63 0.40 8.41 0.10
C ALA A 63 -0.73 7.83 -0.76
N VAL A 64 -1.99 8.00 -0.37
CA VAL A 64 -3.17 7.59 -1.14
C VAL A 64 -4.00 8.77 -1.65
N GLY A 65 -3.48 9.99 -1.55
CA GLY A 65 -4.12 11.22 -2.04
C GLY A 65 -5.39 11.58 -1.28
N LYS A 66 -5.45 11.25 0.02
CA LYS A 66 -6.58 11.55 0.91
C LYS A 66 -6.11 12.37 2.10
N ARG A 67 -7.07 12.98 2.79
CA ARG A 67 -6.81 13.65 4.06
C ARG A 67 -7.01 12.69 5.23
N VAL A 68 -6.43 13.00 6.39
CA VAL A 68 -6.56 12.16 7.60
C VAL A 68 -8.02 12.03 8.06
N ASP A 69 -8.79 13.12 7.99
CA ASP A 69 -10.20 13.17 8.39
C ASP A 69 -11.11 12.22 7.59
N TYR A 70 -10.77 11.95 6.33
CA TYR A 70 -11.46 10.94 5.51
C TYR A 70 -11.47 9.56 6.19
N PHE A 71 -10.35 9.16 6.79
CA PHE A 71 -10.23 7.87 7.48
C PHE A 71 -10.68 7.92 8.94
N LEU A 72 -10.95 9.10 9.49
CA LEU A 72 -11.53 9.27 10.84
C LEU A 72 -13.06 9.38 10.82
N THR A 73 -13.69 9.21 9.67
CA THR A 73 -15.15 9.26 9.55
C THR A 73 -15.78 7.96 10.08
N GLU A 74 -16.78 8.07 10.97
CA GLU A 74 -17.48 6.90 11.54
C GLU A 74 -18.29 6.14 10.48
N SER A 75 -18.97 6.87 9.59
CA SER A 75 -19.67 6.34 8.42
C SER A 75 -18.73 6.30 7.21
N PHE A 76 -17.68 5.47 7.28
CA PHE A 76 -16.69 5.38 6.22
C PHE A 76 -17.25 4.68 4.97
N GLU A 77 -17.22 5.38 3.84
CA GLU A 77 -17.65 4.84 2.54
C GLU A 77 -16.46 4.65 1.61
N LEU A 78 -16.36 3.45 1.05
CA LEU A 78 -15.37 3.12 0.04
C LEU A 78 -15.75 3.82 -1.29
N PRO A 79 -14.78 4.38 -2.02
CA PRO A 79 -15.05 4.96 -3.32
C PRO A 79 -15.59 3.87 -4.27
N PRO A 80 -16.49 4.18 -5.21
CA PRO A 80 -16.92 3.19 -6.19
C PRO A 80 -15.72 2.72 -7.02
N LEU A 81 -15.58 1.39 -7.16
CA LEU A 81 -14.72 0.80 -8.17
C LEU A 81 -15.40 1.04 -9.52
N ASP A 82 -15.08 2.13 -10.20
CA ASP A 82 -15.39 2.18 -11.63
C ASP A 82 -14.57 1.05 -12.31
N GLU A 83 -15.12 0.35 -13.31
CA GLU A 83 -14.37 -0.68 -14.06
C GLU A 83 -13.09 -0.09 -14.69
N ALA A 84 -13.03 1.23 -14.86
CA ALA A 84 -11.84 1.98 -15.27
C ALA A 84 -10.74 2.09 -14.17
N SER A 85 -11.02 1.69 -12.92
CA SER A 85 -10.16 1.88 -11.74
C SER A 85 -9.16 0.76 -11.59
N GLN A 86 -9.52 -0.44 -12.06
CA GLN A 86 -8.58 -1.54 -12.24
C GLN A 86 -7.50 -1.19 -13.28
N GLY A 87 -7.72 -0.17 -14.13
CA GLY A 87 -6.77 0.36 -15.11
C GLY A 87 -5.99 1.62 -14.68
N LYS A 88 -6.09 2.08 -13.42
CA LYS A 88 -5.51 3.36 -12.93
C LYS A 88 -3.98 3.37 -12.73
N ILE A 89 -3.24 2.68 -13.60
CA ILE A 89 -1.98 3.22 -14.14
C ILE A 89 -2.26 4.55 -14.91
N ALA A 90 -3.52 4.79 -15.33
CA ALA A 90 -4.04 5.99 -15.99
C ALA A 90 -3.92 7.33 -15.22
N PHE A 91 -3.34 7.37 -14.00
CA PHE A 91 -3.38 8.54 -13.13
C PHE A 91 -2.48 9.73 -13.56
N TYR A 92 -1.75 9.66 -14.68
CA TYR A 92 -0.74 10.69 -15.01
C TYR A 92 -0.97 11.54 -16.27
N ALA A 93 -2.08 11.42 -17.03
CA ALA A 93 -2.14 12.10 -18.34
C ALA A 93 -3.53 12.49 -18.91
N GLY A 94 -4.57 12.80 -18.13
CA GLY A 94 -5.90 13.01 -18.75
C GLY A 94 -6.29 11.79 -19.60
N ASN A 95 -6.88 11.95 -20.80
CA ASN A 95 -6.93 10.85 -21.79
C ASN A 95 -5.51 10.62 -22.35
N PRO A 96 -4.80 9.56 -21.94
CA PRO A 96 -3.46 9.30 -22.46
C PRO A 96 -3.54 9.08 -23.96
N SER A 97 -2.61 9.67 -24.69
CA SER A 97 -2.35 9.24 -26.07
C SER A 97 -1.92 7.77 -26.07
N LYS A 98 -2.15 7.06 -27.17
CA LYS A 98 -1.66 5.67 -27.34
C LYS A 98 -0.17 5.50 -26.98
N LYS A 99 0.65 6.53 -27.21
CA LYS A 99 2.08 6.52 -26.87
C LYS A 99 2.33 6.53 -25.36
N GLN A 100 1.52 7.26 -24.59
CA GLN A 100 1.63 7.30 -23.13
C GLN A 100 1.14 5.98 -22.51
N GLU A 101 0.13 5.34 -23.10
CA GLU A 101 -0.35 4.02 -22.68
C GLU A 101 0.71 2.94 -22.88
N ILE A 102 1.35 2.91 -24.06
CA ILE A 102 2.46 1.99 -24.34
C ILE A 102 3.61 2.21 -23.34
N MET A 103 4.03 3.47 -23.15
CA MET A 103 5.11 3.80 -22.22
C MET A 103 4.80 3.38 -20.78
N ALA A 104 3.55 3.52 -20.35
CA ALA A 104 3.15 3.10 -19.01
C ALA A 104 3.19 1.57 -18.86
N ASN A 105 2.75 0.84 -19.89
CA ASN A 105 2.84 -0.63 -19.92
C ASN A 105 4.29 -1.11 -19.92
N ASP A 106 5.17 -0.49 -20.71
CA ASP A 106 6.60 -0.81 -20.75
C ASP A 106 7.27 -0.60 -19.38
N LEU A 107 6.89 0.47 -18.66
CA LEU A 107 7.39 0.75 -17.31
C LEU A 107 6.92 -0.29 -16.29
N VAL A 108 5.68 -0.76 -16.41
CA VAL A 108 5.14 -1.81 -15.54
C VAL A 108 5.85 -3.14 -15.79
N GLU A 109 5.99 -3.52 -17.06
CA GLU A 109 6.70 -4.74 -17.45
C GLU A 109 8.17 -4.71 -16.97
N MET A 110 8.83 -3.55 -17.07
CA MET A 110 10.19 -3.37 -16.56
C MET A 110 10.25 -3.59 -15.03
N ILE A 111 9.30 -3.06 -14.27
CA ILE A 111 9.25 -3.24 -12.81
C ILE A 111 9.02 -4.72 -12.44
N GLU A 112 8.13 -5.41 -13.15
CA GLU A 112 7.87 -6.84 -12.94
C GLU A 112 9.10 -7.68 -13.26
N ASN A 113 9.79 -7.39 -14.36
CA ASN A 113 11.03 -8.06 -14.75
C ASN A 113 12.15 -7.83 -13.73
N ILE A 114 12.30 -6.60 -13.22
CA ILE A 114 13.27 -6.28 -12.17
C ILE A 114 12.94 -7.05 -10.88
N ASP A 115 11.67 -7.10 -10.47
CA ASP A 115 11.26 -7.85 -9.27
C ASP A 115 11.54 -9.35 -9.41
N GLN A 116 11.26 -9.92 -10.58
CA GLN A 116 11.57 -11.32 -10.88
C GLN A 116 13.08 -11.61 -10.80
N VAL A 117 13.92 -10.76 -11.41
CA VAL A 117 15.38 -10.90 -11.39
C VAL A 117 15.94 -10.75 -9.98
N LEU A 118 15.51 -9.72 -9.23
CA LEU A 118 15.95 -9.50 -7.84
C LEU A 118 15.49 -10.63 -6.92
N SER A 119 14.27 -11.12 -7.10
CA SER A 119 13.74 -12.27 -6.37
C SER A 119 14.51 -13.55 -6.69
N ALA A 120 14.86 -13.78 -7.96
CA ALA A 120 15.69 -14.90 -8.38
C ALA A 120 17.10 -14.81 -7.76
N LYS A 121 17.74 -13.64 -7.82
CA LYS A 121 19.04 -13.40 -7.18
C LYS A 121 19.01 -13.73 -5.69
N LYS A 122 17.98 -13.26 -4.98
CA LYS A 122 17.81 -13.55 -3.55
C LYS A 122 17.63 -15.05 -3.27
N ARG A 123 16.93 -15.79 -4.15
CA ARG A 123 16.83 -17.25 -4.06
C ARG A 123 18.20 -17.91 -4.24
N PHE A 124 18.97 -17.50 -5.24
CA PHE A 124 20.34 -18.02 -5.45
C PHE A 124 21.28 -17.73 -4.28
N GLU A 125 21.28 -16.50 -3.76
CA GLU A 125 22.12 -16.11 -2.61
C GLU A 125 21.75 -16.86 -1.31
N ASN A 126 20.49 -17.25 -1.14
CA ASN A 126 20.05 -18.03 0.01
C ASN A 126 20.37 -19.53 -0.10
N ILE A 127 20.50 -20.07 -1.32
CA ILE A 127 20.91 -21.47 -1.54
C ILE A 127 22.40 -21.66 -1.22
N GLY A 128 23.24 -20.64 -1.45
CA GLY A 128 24.67 -20.67 -1.12
C GLY A 128 25.03 -20.50 0.36
N ARG A 129 24.04 -20.45 1.26
CA ARG A 129 24.20 -20.33 2.72
C ARG A 129 23.86 -21.60 3.50
N ILE A 130 23.67 -22.73 2.81
CA ILE A 130 23.45 -24.06 3.40
C ILE A 130 24.78 -24.79 3.49
#